data_AF-A0A9N9I7J3-F1
#
_entry.id   AF-A0A9N9I7J3-F1
#
_cell.length_a   1.000
_cell.length_b   1.000
_cell.length_c   1.000
_cell.angle_alpha   90.00
_cell.angle_beta   90.00
_cell.angle_gamma   90.00
#
_symmetry.space_group_name_H-M   'P 1'
#
loop_
_entity.id
_entity.type
_entity.pdbx_description
1 polymer ?
#
loop_
_entity_poly.entity_id
_entity_poly.type
_entity_poly.pdbx_seq_one_letter_code
_entity_poly.pdbx_strand_id
1 'polypeptide(L)'
;SSKFVRDHLSYVKKLRLAENPDRYARYIARKLVSDEKSYNTRLEKIQAWYRGELRTKLEELYSLYYEISQEEKCEISKDNAKGIIQELLNMSLTDDHLS
;
A
#
# COMPACT_ATOMS: atom_id res chain seq x y z
N SER A 1 -6.52 -10.96 24.69
CA SER A 1 -5.92 -10.53 23.41
C SER A 1 -5.75 -9.02 23.36
N SER A 2 -4.61 -8.54 22.85
CA SER A 2 -4.32 -7.10 22.71
C SER A 2 -5.32 -6.42 21.77
N LYS A 3 -5.53 -5.10 21.93
CA LYS A 3 -6.38 -4.30 21.02
C LYS A 3 -5.97 -4.47 19.56
N PHE A 4 -4.66 -4.52 19.31
CA PHE A 4 -4.07 -4.76 17.99
C PHE A 4 -4.56 -6.07 17.35
N VAL A 5 -4.48 -7.20 18.06
CA VAL A 5 -4.95 -8.49 17.53
C VAL A 5 -6.46 -8.48 17.28
N ARG A 6 -7.26 -7.83 18.14
CA ARG A 6 -8.71 -7.71 17.92
C ARG A 6 -9.05 -6.87 16.69
N ASP A 7 -8.35 -5.76 16.50
CA ASP A 7 -8.54 -4.88 15.36
C ASP A 7 -8.19 -5.65 14.06
N HIS A 8 -7.12 -6.44 14.07
CA HIS A 8 -6.77 -7.33 12.96
C HIS A 8 -7.80 -8.41 12.67
N LEU A 9 -8.29 -9.11 13.70
CA LEU A 9 -9.35 -10.10 13.53
C LEU A 9 -10.62 -9.46 12.96
N SER A 10 -10.93 -8.22 13.33
CA SER A 10 -12.04 -7.46 12.77
C SER A 10 -11.82 -7.17 11.28
N TYR A 11 -10.61 -6.76 10.87
CA TYR A 11 -10.30 -6.56 9.46
C TYR A 11 -10.39 -7.85 8.64
N VAL A 12 -9.88 -8.96 9.14
CA VAL A 12 -9.99 -10.27 8.47
C VAL A 12 -11.45 -10.71 8.31
N LYS A 13 -12.27 -10.52 9.35
CA LYS A 13 -13.72 -10.81 9.28
C LYS A 13 -14.40 -9.96 8.20
N LYS A 14 -14.11 -8.66 8.16
CA LYS A 14 -14.68 -7.76 7.16
C LYS A 14 -14.19 -8.06 5.75
N LEU A 15 -12.94 -8.46 5.58
CA LEU A 15 -12.38 -8.88 4.29
C LEU A 15 -13.14 -10.10 3.73
N ARG A 16 -13.45 -11.08 4.58
CA ARG A 16 -14.24 -12.26 4.19
C ARG A 16 -15.68 -11.95 3.80
N LEU A 17 -16.25 -10.89 4.36
CA LEU A 17 -17.62 -10.46 4.14
C LEU A 17 -17.74 -9.36 3.07
N ALA A 18 -16.62 -8.88 2.54
CA ALA A 18 -16.61 -7.80 1.57
C ALA A 18 -17.10 -8.30 0.21
N GLU A 19 -18.00 -7.54 -0.41
CA GLU A 19 -18.46 -7.77 -1.79
C GLU A 19 -17.29 -7.74 -2.79
N ASN A 20 -16.29 -6.90 -2.52
CA ASN A 20 -15.03 -6.87 -3.25
C ASN A 20 -13.85 -6.95 -2.27
N PRO A 21 -13.36 -8.16 -1.96
CA PRO A 21 -12.28 -8.38 -1.01
C PRO A 21 -10.97 -7.69 -1.41
N ASP A 22 -10.67 -7.65 -2.71
CA ASP A 22 -9.48 -7.04 -3.27
C ASP A 22 -9.44 -5.52 -3.03
N ARG A 23 -10.55 -4.82 -3.34
CA ARG A 23 -10.71 -3.40 -3.03
C ARG A 23 -10.63 -3.12 -1.52
N TYR A 24 -11.19 -4.00 -0.70
CA TYR A 24 -11.12 -3.86 0.75
C TYR A 24 -9.69 -4.08 1.28
N ALA A 25 -8.94 -5.02 0.73
CA ALA A 25 -7.53 -5.25 1.07
C ALA A 25 -6.68 -4.01 0.75
N ARG A 26 -6.85 -3.40 -0.44
CA ARG A 26 -6.20 -2.12 -0.81
C ARG A 26 -6.53 -0.99 0.16
N TYR A 27 -7.81 -0.85 0.53
CA TYR A 27 -8.21 0.15 1.51
C TYR A 27 -7.51 -0.03 2.87
N ILE A 28 -7.43 -1.27 3.36
CA ILE A 28 -6.75 -1.58 4.61
C ILE A 28 -5.24 -1.33 4.50
N ALA A 29 -4.63 -1.72 3.39
CA ALA A 29 -3.21 -1.46 3.09
C ALA A 29 -2.89 0.04 3.18
N ARG A 30 -3.63 0.90 2.48
CA ARG A 30 -3.47 2.36 2.56
C ARG A 30 -3.67 2.93 3.95
N LYS A 31 -4.69 2.45 4.66
CA LYS A 31 -5.02 2.94 6.00
C LYS A 31 -3.96 2.58 7.04
N LEU A 32 -3.36 1.40 6.92
CA LEU A 32 -2.45 0.89 7.94
C LEU A 32 -0.98 1.21 7.62
N VAL A 33 -0.59 1.13 6.35
CA VAL A 33 0.81 1.22 5.90
C VAL A 33 0.94 2.10 4.65
N SER A 34 0.50 3.35 4.74
CA SER A 34 0.59 4.33 3.65
C SER A 34 2.00 4.59 3.14
N ASP A 35 3.02 4.35 3.97
CA ASP A 35 4.41 4.68 3.73
C ASP A 35 5.33 3.76 4.56
N GLU A 36 6.62 3.78 4.21
CA GLU A 36 7.65 2.97 4.82
C GLU A 36 7.79 3.21 6.33
N LYS A 37 7.65 4.46 6.78
CA LYS A 37 7.74 4.81 8.20
C LYS A 37 6.61 4.16 8.99
N SER A 38 5.39 4.21 8.46
CA SER A 38 4.20 3.58 9.04
C SER A 38 4.33 2.06 9.05
N TYR A 39 4.91 1.46 8.01
CA TYR A 39 5.25 0.04 7.94
C TYR A 39 6.26 -0.37 9.03
N ASN A 40 7.42 0.31 9.09
CA ASN A 40 8.49 0.02 10.05
C ASN A 40 8.00 0.15 11.50
N THR A 41 7.23 1.20 11.81
CA THR A 41 6.66 1.40 13.15
C THR A 41 5.76 0.23 13.58
N ARG A 42 5.05 -0.40 12.64
CA ARG A 42 4.18 -1.54 12.94
C ARG A 42 4.95 -2.83 13.07
N LEU A 43 5.97 -3.02 12.22
CA LEU A 43 6.93 -4.11 12.35
C LEU A 43 7.56 -4.12 13.73
N GLU A 44 8.10 -3.00 14.20
CA GLU A 44 8.71 -2.88 15.53
C GLU A 44 7.73 -3.30 16.65
N LYS A 45 6.47 -2.84 16.58
CA LYS A 45 5.43 -3.25 17.53
C LYS A 45 5.15 -4.75 17.48
N ILE A 46 5.09 -5.33 16.29
CA ILE A 46 4.87 -6.76 16.11
C ILE A 46 6.01 -7.57 16.72
N GLN A 47 7.25 -7.16 16.46
CA GLN A 47 8.46 -7.80 16.95
C GLN A 47 8.64 -7.70 18.47
N ALA A 48 8.23 -6.56 19.05
CA ALA A 48 8.26 -6.33 20.48
C ALA A 48 7.20 -7.15 21.24
N TRP A 49 5.99 -7.29 20.68
CA TRP A 49 4.83 -7.80 21.44
C TRP A 49 4.45 -9.24 21.12
N TYR A 50 4.85 -9.78 19.98
CA TYR A 50 4.50 -11.15 19.58
C TYR A 50 5.73 -12.03 19.37
N ARG A 51 5.53 -13.34 19.49
CA ARG A 51 6.56 -14.37 19.38
C ARG A 51 5.98 -15.57 18.60
N GLY A 52 6.87 -16.43 18.12
CA GLY A 52 6.50 -17.66 17.42
C GLY A 52 5.70 -17.42 16.14
N GLU A 53 4.88 -18.40 15.77
CA GLU A 53 4.09 -18.41 14.52
C GLU A 53 3.20 -17.16 14.36
N LEU A 54 2.61 -16.68 15.46
CA LEU A 54 1.76 -15.48 15.42
C LEU A 54 2.55 -14.24 14.96
N ARG A 55 3.80 -14.09 15.40
CA ARG A 55 4.66 -12.99 14.95
C ARG A 55 4.92 -13.12 13.45
N THR A 56 5.35 -14.29 13.00
CA THR A 56 5.65 -14.57 11.59
C THR A 56 4.46 -14.25 10.68
N LYS A 57 3.25 -14.71 11.04
CA LYS A 57 2.03 -14.44 10.25
C LYS A 57 1.64 -12.97 10.22
N LEU A 58 1.89 -12.23 11.30
CA LEU A 58 1.66 -10.79 11.33
C LEU A 58 2.70 -10.04 10.48
N GLU A 59 3.97 -10.42 10.52
CA GLU A 59 5.02 -9.84 9.67
C GLU A 59 4.73 -10.08 8.19
N GLU A 60 4.39 -11.31 7.79
CA GLU A 60 3.97 -11.65 6.41
C GLU A 60 2.78 -10.79 5.95
N LEU A 61 1.74 -10.66 6.79
CA LEU A 61 0.55 -9.88 6.46
C LEU A 61 0.88 -8.40 6.24
N TYR A 62 1.74 -7.83 7.08
CA TYR A 62 2.11 -6.42 6.97
C TYR A 62 3.05 -6.14 5.81
N SER A 63 3.89 -7.11 5.42
CA SER A 63 4.65 -7.04 4.15
C SER A 63 3.71 -6.95 2.96
N LEU A 64 2.71 -7.84 2.90
CA LEU A 64 1.70 -7.84 1.83
C LEU A 64 0.93 -6.52 1.76
N TYR A 65 0.52 -5.98 2.92
CA TYR A 65 -0.12 -4.66 2.93
C TYR A 65 0.81 -3.55 2.43
N TYR A 66 2.10 -3.62 2.73
CA TYR A 66 3.04 -2.62 2.25
C TYR A 66 3.22 -2.71 0.74
N GLU A 67 3.40 -3.90 0.19
CA GLU A 67 3.49 -4.15 -1.26
C GLU A 67 2.26 -3.61 -2.00
N ILE A 68 1.05 -4.02 -1.56
CA ILE A 68 -0.22 -3.56 -2.14
C ILE A 68 -0.34 -2.02 -2.09
N SER A 69 0.11 -1.39 -1.00
CA SER A 69 0.06 0.07 -0.86
C SER A 69 1.04 0.80 -1.79
N GLN A 70 2.12 0.14 -2.23
CA GLN A 70 3.07 0.71 -3.18
C GLN A 70 2.62 0.47 -4.63
N GLU A 71 2.03 -0.69 -4.94
CA GLU A 71 1.46 -0.98 -6.26
C GLU A 71 0.44 0.08 -6.70
N GLU A 72 -0.45 0.50 -5.79
CA GLU A 72 -1.45 1.54 -6.07
C GLU A 72 -0.83 2.94 -6.25
N LYS A 73 0.38 3.19 -5.72
CA LYS A 73 1.14 4.43 -6.03
C LYS A 73 1.81 4.36 -7.40
N CYS A 74 2.16 3.15 -7.85
CA CYS A 74 2.72 2.89 -9.17
C CYS A 74 1.63 2.77 -10.26
N GLU A 75 0.34 2.71 -9.90
CA GLU A 75 -0.75 2.86 -10.85
C GLU A 75 -0.68 4.25 -11.48
N ILE A 76 0.02 4.36 -12.60
CA ILE A 76 -0.08 5.51 -13.49
C ILE A 76 -1.54 5.52 -13.95
N SER A 77 -2.36 6.37 -13.32
CA SER A 77 -3.70 6.68 -13.80
C SER A 77 -3.63 7.05 -15.29
N LYS A 78 -4.64 6.66 -16.08
CA LYS A 78 -4.73 7.07 -17.49
C LYS A 78 -4.59 8.59 -17.66
N ASP A 79 -5.04 9.36 -16.68
CA ASP A 79 -4.91 10.82 -16.66
C ASP A 79 -3.46 11.27 -16.40
N ASN A 80 -2.74 10.58 -15.51
CA ASN A 80 -1.31 10.82 -15.26
C ASN A 80 -0.47 10.43 -16.49
N ALA A 81 -0.78 9.31 -17.14
CA ALA A 81 -0.12 8.90 -18.38
C ALA A 81 -0.34 9.94 -19.49
N LYS A 82 -1.57 10.44 -19.63
CA LYS A 82 -1.91 11.49 -20.60
C LYS A 82 -1.15 12.79 -20.32
N GLY A 83 -1.04 13.19 -19.05
CA GLY A 83 -0.25 14.36 -18.64
C GLY A 83 1.23 14.24 -19.01
N ILE A 84 1.85 13.11 -18.64
CA ILE A 84 3.27 12.83 -18.93
C ILE A 84 3.53 12.79 -20.45
N ILE A 85 2.65 12.14 -21.23
CA ILE A 85 2.77 12.11 -22.69
C ILE A 85 2.68 13.52 -23.29
N GLN A 86 1.76 14.35 -22.80
CA GLN A 86 1.61 15.72 -23.29
C GLN A 86 2.84 16.58 -22.96
N GLU A 87 3.40 16.44 -21.75
CA GLU A 87 4.62 17.13 -21.34
C GLU A 87 5.82 16.72 -22.20
N LEU A 88 6.01 15.42 -22.47
CA LEU A 88 7.07 14.93 -23.36
C LEU A 88 6.93 15.47 -24.78
N LEU A 89 5.71 15.49 -25.33
CA LEU A 89 5.43 16.06 -26.65
C LEU A 89 5.76 17.56 -26.71
N ASN A 90 5.42 18.31 -25.67
CA ASN A 90 5.71 19.74 -25.60
C ASN A 90 7.22 20.01 -25.51
N MET A 91 7.98 19.17 -24.80
CA MET A 91 9.45 19.29 -24.74
C MET A 91 10.11 18.99 -26.09
N SER A 92 9.62 17.99 -26.83
CA SER A 92 10.13 17.68 -28.18
C SER A 92 9.80 18.75 -29.23
N LEU A 93 8.82 19.62 -28.97
CA LEU A 93 8.44 20.73 -29.85
C LEU A 93 9.22 22.03 -29.58
N THR A 94 9.97 22.11 -28.47
CA THR A 94 10.70 23.33 -28.08
C THR A 94 12.19 23.33 -28.47
N ASP A 95 12.71 22.25 -29.06
CA ASP A 95 14.12 22.14 -29.48
C ASP A 95 14.43 22.79 -30.86
N ASP A 96 13.48 23.49 -31.49
CA ASP A 96 13.70 24.24 -32.74
C ASP A 96 14.41 25.61 -32.54
N HIS A 97 15.07 25.84 -31.40
CA HIS A 97 15.77 27.11 -31.09
C HIS A 97 17.28 27.00 -30.86
N LEU A 98 17.95 26.03 -31.48
CA LEU A 98 19.39 26.10 -31.71
C LEU A 98 19.71 26.02 -33.21
N SER A 99 19.37 27.10 -33.91
CA SER A 99 20.06 27.52 -35.14
C SER A 99 21.14 28.54 -34.80
#